data_AF-A0A7W6A0X0-F1
#
_entry.id   AF-A0A7W6A0X0-F1
#
_cell.length_a   1.000
_cell.length_b   1.000
_cell.length_c   1.000
_cell.angle_alpha   90.00
_cell.angle_beta   90.00
_cell.angle_gamma   90.00
#
_symmetry.space_group_name_H-M   'P 1'
#
loop_
_entity.id
_entity.type
_entity.pdbx_description
1 polymer ?
#
loop_
_entity_poly.entity_id
_entity_poly.type
_entity_poly.pdbx_seq_one_letter_code
_entity_poly.pdbx_strand_id
1 'polypeptide(L)' 'MQPEPQEGSATWYGFNNLRKLVASLEADPSAPSLERACHALGWHVSDQYGAYEELPTIAHFNDRVRQIAKEMRRAE' A
#
# COMPACT_ATOMS: atom_id res chain seq x y z
N MET A 1 11.69 18.88 -12.05
CA MET A 1 10.72 17.77 -12.14
C MET A 1 11.51 16.47 -12.13
N GLN A 2 11.08 15.48 -11.35
CA GLN A 2 11.67 14.14 -11.40
C GLN A 2 11.33 13.51 -12.76
N PRO A 3 12.25 12.80 -13.43
CA PRO A 3 11.93 12.10 -14.68
C PRO A 3 10.82 11.08 -14.45
N GLU A 4 9.86 11.01 -15.37
CA GLU A 4 8.82 9.99 -15.30
C GLU A 4 9.40 8.62 -15.70
N PRO A 5 9.08 7.54 -14.95
CA PRO A 5 9.48 6.19 -15.33
C PRO A 5 8.90 5.78 -16.67
N GLN A 6 9.64 4.97 -17.44
CA GLN A 6 9.13 4.40 -18.69
C GLN A 6 7.88 3.55 -18.43
N GLU A 7 6.79 3.84 -19.14
CA GLU A 7 5.53 3.12 -19.03
C GLU A 7 5.73 1.60 -19.19
N GLY A 8 5.05 0.84 -18.33
CA GLY A 8 5.16 -0.62 -18.29
C GLY A 8 6.44 -1.19 -17.64
N SER A 9 7.41 -0.35 -17.24
CA SER A 9 8.57 -0.82 -16.47
C SER A 9 8.21 -1.16 -15.02
N ALA A 10 8.99 -2.03 -14.37
CA ALA A 10 8.83 -2.32 -12.93
C ALA A 10 8.91 -1.03 -12.08
N THR A 11 9.80 -0.10 -12.45
CA THR A 11 9.92 1.22 -11.82
C THR A 11 8.65 2.06 -11.98
N TRP A 12 8.01 2.02 -13.15
CA TRP A 12 6.75 2.72 -13.39
C TRP A 12 5.60 2.18 -12.54
N TYR A 13 5.46 0.86 -12.44
CA TYR A 13 4.47 0.26 -11.55
C TYR A 13 4.72 0.62 -10.09
N GLY A 14 5.95 0.45 -9.60
CA GLY A 14 6.32 0.80 -8.22
C GLY A 14 6.05 2.27 -7.90
N PHE A 15 6.41 3.17 -8.81
CA PHE A 15 6.17 4.61 -8.65
C PHE A 15 4.68 4.95 -8.63
N ASN A 16 3.87 4.38 -9.52
CA ASN A 16 2.43 4.63 -9.56
C ASN A 16 1.68 4.04 -8.36
N ASN A 17 2.10 2.86 -7.88
CA ASN A 17 1.55 2.26 -6.67
C ASN A 17 1.82 3.16 -5.44
N LEU A 18 3.02 3.72 -5.33
CA LEU A 18 3.35 4.67 -4.27
C LEU A 18 2.53 5.97 -4.38
N ARG A 19 2.39 6.54 -5.58
CA ARG A 19 1.55 7.75 -5.78
C ARG A 19 0.10 7.51 -5.37
N LYS A 20 -0.47 6.34 -5.70
CA LYS A 20 -1.84 5.95 -5.29
C LYS A 20 -1.99 5.81 -3.78
N LEU A 21 -1.00 5.22 -3.11
CA LEU A 21 -0.97 5.11 -1.65
C LEU A 21 -1.01 6.51 -1.02
N VAL A 22 -0.08 7.39 -1.42
CA VAL A 22 0.01 8.76 -0.90
C VAL A 22 -1.30 9.51 -1.12
N ALA A 23 -1.83 9.52 -2.34
CA ALA A 23 -3.07 10.21 -2.67
C ALA A 23 -4.27 9.70 -1.84
N SER A 24 -4.33 8.39 -1.56
CA SER A 24 -5.40 7.81 -0.73
C SER A 24 -5.33 8.30 0.73
N LEU A 25 -4.12 8.39 1.29
CA LEU A 25 -3.91 8.84 2.66
C LEU A 25 -4.10 10.36 2.82
N GLU A 26 -3.72 11.14 1.81
CA GLU A 26 -3.94 12.59 1.80
C GLU A 26 -5.44 12.95 1.68
N ALA A 27 -6.21 12.16 0.93
CA ALA A 27 -7.64 12.38 0.76
C ALA A 27 -8.44 12.02 2.02
N ASP A 28 -8.05 10.97 2.75
CA ASP A 28 -8.71 10.50 3.96
C ASP A 28 -7.67 9.88 4.91
N PRO A 29 -7.24 10.57 5.97
CA PRO A 29 -6.25 10.06 6.93
C PRO A 29 -6.87 9.17 8.01
N SER A 30 -8.10 8.67 7.84
CA SER A 30 -8.76 7.80 8.81
C SER A 30 -8.18 6.39 8.85
N ALA A 31 -8.38 5.69 9.97
CA ALA A 31 -7.96 4.30 10.15
C ALA A 31 -8.52 3.33 9.07
N PRO A 32 -9.81 3.40 8.68
CA PRO A 32 -10.33 2.59 7.57
C PRO A 32 -9.66 2.89 6.22
N SER A 33 -9.30 4.15 5.97
CA SER A 33 -8.59 4.53 4.74
C SER A 33 -7.18 3.95 4.70
N LEU A 34 -6.45 4.05 5.82
CA LEU A 34 -5.13 3.45 5.99
C LEU A 34 -5.16 1.93 5.69
N GLU A 35 -6.13 1.21 6.25
CA GLU A 35 -6.29 -0.22 6.00
C GLU A 35 -6.53 -0.53 4.52
N ARG A 36 -7.44 0.19 3.86
CA ARG A 36 -7.75 -0.02 2.44
C ARG A 36 -6.55 0.30 1.55
N ALA A 37 -5.88 1.43 1.79
CA ALA A 37 -4.78 1.89 0.95
C ALA A 37 -3.56 0.96 1.04
N CYS A 38 -3.19 0.52 2.23
CA CYS A 38 -2.10 -0.45 2.43
C CYS A 38 -2.47 -1.85 1.91
N HIS A 39 -3.72 -2.29 2.11
CA HIS A 39 -4.17 -3.57 1.56
C HIS A 39 -4.12 -3.60 0.02
N ALA A 40 -4.55 -2.51 -0.63
CA ALA A 40 -4.46 -2.36 -2.08
C ALA A 40 -2.99 -2.38 -2.57
N LEU A 41 -2.08 -1.71 -1.85
CA LEU A 41 -0.65 -1.79 -2.16
C LEU A 41 -0.14 -3.24 -2.07
N GLY A 42 -0.51 -3.97 -1.03
CA GLY A 42 -0.14 -5.39 -0.88
C GLY A 42 -0.63 -6.25 -2.04
N TRP A 43 -1.87 -6.04 -2.47
CA TRP A 43 -2.45 -6.69 -3.66
C TRP A 43 -1.66 -6.39 -4.93
N HIS A 44 -1.28 -5.13 -5.15
CA HIS A 44 -0.48 -4.74 -6.30
C HIS A 44 0.92 -5.38 -6.29
N VAL A 45 1.54 -5.54 -5.12
CA VAL A 45 2.83 -6.24 -5.02
C VAL A 45 2.65 -7.73 -5.33
N SER A 46 1.60 -8.38 -4.82
CA SER A 46 1.32 -9.79 -5.13
C SER A 46 1.07 -10.03 -6.61
N ASP A 47 0.32 -9.17 -7.28
CA ASP A 47 0.09 -9.27 -8.72
C ASP A 47 1.41 -9.26 -9.54
N GLN A 48 2.43 -8.55 -9.05
CA GLN A 48 3.72 -8.44 -9.72
C GLN A 48 4.73 -9.53 -9.37
N TYR A 49 4.70 -10.05 -8.15
CA TYR A 49 5.78 -10.88 -7.61
C TYR A 49 5.36 -12.31 -7.25
N GLY A 50 4.07 -12.63 -7.26
CA GLY A 50 3.55 -13.97 -6.96
C GLY A 50 2.47 -13.99 -5.89
N ALA A 51 1.98 -15.19 -5.58
CA ALA A 51 0.89 -15.40 -4.65
C ALA A 51 1.20 -14.77 -3.28
N TYR A 52 0.17 -14.26 -2.59
CA TYR A 52 0.32 -13.54 -1.33
C TYR A 52 1.03 -14.37 -0.25
N GLU A 53 0.81 -15.68 -0.27
CA GLU A 53 1.42 -16.68 0.62
C GLU A 53 2.95 -16.79 0.44
N GLU A 54 3.47 -16.40 -0.71
CA GLU A 54 4.91 -16.42 -1.05
C GLU A 54 5.60 -15.11 -0.68
N LEU A 55 4.86 -14.10 -0.19
CA LEU A 55 5.33 -12.76 0.11
C LEU A 55 5.17 -12.42 1.60
N PRO A 56 5.90 -13.10 2.52
CA PRO A 56 5.73 -12.93 3.96
C PRO A 56 5.95 -11.50 4.45
N THR A 57 6.83 -10.75 3.80
CA THR A 57 7.06 -9.32 4.11
C THR A 57 5.81 -8.47 3.89
N ILE A 58 5.05 -8.73 2.81
CA ILE A 58 3.82 -8.00 2.48
C ILE A 58 2.69 -8.43 3.41
N ALA A 59 2.62 -9.72 3.75
CA ALA A 59 1.68 -10.23 4.73
C ALA A 59 1.87 -9.57 6.10
N HIS A 60 3.10 -9.58 6.61
CA HIS A 60 3.44 -8.93 7.88
C HIS A 60 3.18 -7.42 7.87
N PHE A 61 3.47 -6.75 6.76
CA PHE A 61 3.19 -5.33 6.59
C PHE A 61 1.69 -5.04 6.75
N ASN A 62 0.82 -5.77 6.04
CA ASN A 62 -0.62 -5.60 6.13
C ASN A 62 -1.17 -5.88 7.53
N ASP A 63 -0.66 -6.91 8.19
CA ASP A 63 -1.06 -7.22 9.56
C ASP A 63 -0.64 -6.11 10.55
N ARG A 64 0.55 -5.53 10.36
CA ARG A 64 1.00 -4.40 11.18
C ARG A 64 0.13 -3.16 10.93
N VAL A 65 -0.25 -2.89 9.69
CA VAL A 65 -1.16 -1.78 9.38
C VAL A 65 -2.53 -1.96 10.04
N ARG A 66 -3.09 -3.17 10.01
CA ARG A 66 -4.36 -3.48 10.72
C ARG A 66 -4.25 -3.23 12.23
N GLN A 67 -3.10 -3.55 12.83
CA GLN A 67 -2.85 -3.25 14.24
C GLN A 67 -2.82 -1.73 14.50
N ILE A 68 -2.09 -0.96 13.67
CA ILE A 68 -2.02 0.50 13.78
C ILE A 68 -3.42 1.12 13.63
N ALA A 69 -4.18 0.71 12.63
CA ALA A 69 -5.54 1.21 12.42
C ALA A 69 -6.48 0.87 13.59
N LYS A 70 -6.31 -0.31 14.20
CA LYS A 70 -7.03 -0.68 15.42
C LYS A 70 -6.64 0.20 16.61
N GLU A 71 -5.37 0.57 16.75
CA GLU A 71 -4.89 1.48 17.80
C GLU A 71 -5.42 2.90 17.59
N MET A 72 -5.43 3.41 16.35
CA MET A 72 -6.02 4.70 16.01
C MET A 72 -7.49 4.79 16.44
N ARG A 73 -8.29 3.78 16.13
CA ARG A 73 -9.71 3.71 16.53
C ARG A 73 -9.96 3.65 18.05
N ARG A 74 -8.94 3.34 18.85
CA ARG A 74 -9.04 3.32 20.32
C ARG A 74 -8.66 4.65 20.97
N ALA A 75 -7.96 5.50 20.22
CA ALA A 75 -7.55 6.83 20.67
C ALA A 75 -8.60 7.90 20.38
N GLU A 76 -9.61 7.57 19.55
CA GLU A 76 -10.84 8.32 19.30
C GLU A 76 -11.89 8.03 20.38
#